data_AF-A0A7J9RJ84-F1
#
_entry.id   AF-A0A7J9RJ84-F1
#
_cell.length_a   1.000
_cell.length_b   1.000
_cell.length_c   1.000
_cell.angle_alpha   90.00
_cell.angle_beta   90.00
_cell.angle_gamma   90.00
#
_symmetry.space_group_name_H-M   'P 1'
#
loop_
_entity.id
_entity.type
_entity.pdbx_description
1 polymer ?
#
loop_
_entity_poly.entity_id
_entity_poly.type
_entity_poly.pdbx_seq_one_letter_code
_entity_poly.pdbx_strand_id
1 'polypeptide(L)'
;MVLIECPHCEEHIELEDDAVGLFSCPHCEGEFEWGEETPSSNVMNEYASMSHDHFLSHPATRITVGSTVATVFGAMGIFTGILPLLGGLFFSELGLGSLGGFLILTGLFFFAIGGFGIFVGVKIAQGKLWALVTSFVLSVLLTLIQIVGWLFSEDGCAEYDFWTGECVETYSAPFPILGFLLFVTLAGSIGTLLFHPAGRYQFD
;
A
#
# COMPACT_ATOMS: atom_id res chain seq x y z
N MET A 1 19.78 -8.74 -44.32
CA MET A 1 19.65 -10.17 -44.66
C MET A 1 20.66 -10.93 -43.83
N VAL A 2 20.20 -11.94 -43.09
CA VAL A 2 21.02 -12.79 -42.24
C VAL A 2 21.04 -14.21 -42.81
N LEU A 3 22.24 -14.80 -42.92
CA LEU A 3 22.37 -16.22 -43.24
C LEU A 3 22.23 -17.02 -41.96
N ILE A 4 21.27 -17.93 -41.94
CA ILE A 4 21.02 -18.83 -40.83
C ILE A 4 21.14 -20.27 -41.31
N GLU A 5 21.48 -21.17 -40.40
CA GLU A 5 21.59 -22.59 -40.69
C GLU A 5 20.26 -23.27 -40.34
N CYS A 6 19.69 -24.01 -41.30
CA CYS A 6 18.43 -24.72 -41.08
C CYS A 6 18.66 -25.88 -40.09
N PRO A 7 17.88 -25.98 -38.99
CA PRO A 7 18.06 -27.03 -37.97
C PRO A 7 17.71 -28.44 -38.46
N HIS A 8 17.05 -28.57 -39.61
CA HIS A 8 16.59 -29.85 -40.16
C HIS A 8 17.50 -30.43 -41.25
N CYS A 9 18.23 -29.58 -41.98
CA CYS A 9 19.05 -30.02 -43.11
C CYS A 9 20.44 -29.39 -43.19
N GLU A 10 20.83 -28.56 -42.20
CA GLU A 10 22.15 -27.93 -42.09
C GLU A 10 22.53 -27.05 -43.31
N GLU A 11 21.56 -26.76 -44.16
CA GLU A 11 21.71 -25.91 -45.33
C GLU A 11 21.49 -24.44 -44.92
N HIS A 12 22.26 -23.54 -45.53
CA HIS A 12 22.19 -22.12 -45.21
C HIS A 12 21.03 -21.47 -45.96
N ILE A 13 20.24 -20.66 -45.25
CA ILE A 13 19.09 -19.95 -45.78
C ILE A 13 19.19 -18.46 -45.46
N GLU A 14 18.77 -17.63 -46.39
CA GLU A 14 18.77 -16.17 -46.24
C GLU A 14 17.40 -15.70 -45.74
N LEU A 15 17.38 -15.05 -44.58
CA LEU A 15 16.20 -14.38 -44.04
C LEU A 15 16.43 -12.87 -43.90
N GLU A 16 15.33 -12.12 -43.79
CA GLU A 16 15.37 -10.69 -43.50
C GLU A 16 15.85 -10.46 -42.06
N ASP A 17 16.54 -9.35 -41.78
CA ASP A 17 17.20 -9.14 -40.47
C ASP A 17 16.20 -9.00 -39.30
N ASP A 18 14.94 -8.73 -39.62
CA ASP A 18 13.79 -8.55 -38.72
C ASP A 18 12.73 -9.65 -38.88
N ALA A 19 13.06 -10.74 -39.57
CA ALA A 19 12.17 -11.88 -39.72
C ALA A 19 11.95 -12.59 -38.37
N VAL A 20 10.70 -12.64 -37.90
CA VAL A 20 10.28 -13.33 -36.67
C VAL A 20 9.04 -14.17 -36.96
N GLY A 21 9.01 -15.43 -36.50
CA GLY A 21 7.88 -16.35 -36.65
C GLY A 21 8.26 -17.72 -37.22
N LEU A 22 7.26 -18.44 -37.75
CA LEU A 22 7.42 -19.77 -38.33
C LEU A 22 7.76 -19.68 -39.83
N PHE A 23 8.88 -20.26 -40.23
CA PHE A 23 9.35 -20.29 -41.62
C PHE A 23 9.49 -21.73 -42.11
N SER A 24 9.28 -21.94 -43.40
CA SER A 24 9.50 -23.23 -44.06
C SER A 24 10.82 -23.21 -44.81
N CYS A 25 11.68 -24.20 -44.58
CA CYS A 25 12.94 -24.31 -45.29
C CYS A 25 12.69 -24.68 -46.77
N PRO A 26 13.24 -23.94 -47.75
CA PRO A 26 13.05 -24.24 -49.17
C PRO A 26 13.77 -25.52 -49.65
N HIS A 27 14.67 -26.07 -48.83
CA HIS A 27 15.48 -27.25 -49.19
C HIS A 27 14.91 -28.57 -48.69
N CYS A 28 14.30 -28.58 -47.50
CA CYS A 28 13.75 -29.79 -46.88
C CYS A 28 12.26 -29.70 -46.55
N GLU A 29 11.62 -28.56 -46.86
CA GLU A 29 10.22 -28.25 -46.54
C GLU A 29 9.88 -28.35 -45.04
N GLY A 30 10.90 -28.45 -44.17
CA GLY A 30 10.76 -28.49 -42.73
C GLY A 30 10.42 -27.10 -42.18
N GLU A 31 9.39 -27.03 -41.35
CA GLU A 31 9.02 -25.83 -40.61
C GLU A 31 9.96 -25.64 -39.40
N PHE A 32 10.42 -24.42 -39.18
CA PHE A 32 11.22 -24.04 -38.03
C PHE A 32 10.87 -22.62 -37.57
N GLU A 33 11.00 -22.37 -36.28
CA GLU A 33 10.74 -21.06 -35.68
C GLU A 33 12.04 -20.24 -35.68
N TRP A 34 11.95 -18.97 -36.08
CA TRP A 34 13.07 -18.04 -36.09
C TRP A 34 12.69 -16.71 -35.44
N GLY A 35 13.60 -16.17 -34.63
CA GLY A 35 13.37 -14.97 -33.83
C GLY A 35 12.54 -15.24 -32.57
N GLU A 36 12.85 -14.53 -31.49
CA GLU A 36 12.03 -14.56 -30.28
C GLU A 36 10.91 -13.54 -30.47
N GLU A 37 9.64 -13.98 -30.49
CA GLU A 37 8.51 -13.07 -30.42
C GLU A 37 8.58 -12.32 -29.10
N THR A 38 9.21 -11.14 -29.07
CA THR A 38 9.18 -10.30 -27.88
C THR A 38 7.71 -9.99 -27.62
N PRO A 39 7.14 -10.41 -26.49
CA PRO A 39 5.72 -10.22 -26.23
C PRO A 39 5.46 -8.73 -26.35
N SER A 40 4.62 -8.34 -27.32
CA SER A 40 4.26 -6.94 -27.46
C SER A 40 3.74 -6.43 -26.13
N SER A 41 4.04 -5.18 -25.78
CA SER A 41 3.60 -4.56 -24.52
C SER A 41 2.10 -4.71 -24.28
N ASN A 42 1.30 -4.83 -25.36
CA ASN A 42 -0.14 -5.09 -25.32
C ASN A 42 -0.47 -6.48 -24.77
N VAL A 43 0.23 -7.53 -25.19
CA VAL A 43 0.02 -8.93 -24.72
C VAL A 43 0.43 -9.05 -23.25
N MET A 44 1.52 -8.40 -22.86
CA MET A 44 1.99 -8.36 -21.47
C MET A 44 1.02 -7.63 -20.54
N ASN A 45 0.44 -6.51 -21.01
CA ASN A 45 -0.60 -5.78 -20.28
C ASN A 45 -1.90 -6.59 -20.14
N GLU A 46 -2.30 -7.30 -21.19
CA GLU A 46 -3.50 -8.12 -21.19
C GLU A 46 -3.37 -9.30 -20.21
N TYR A 47 -2.22 -9.98 -20.21
CA TYR A 47 -1.89 -11.04 -19.24
C TYR A 47 -1.81 -10.52 -17.80
N ALA A 48 -1.22 -9.33 -17.59
CA ALA A 48 -1.20 -8.68 -16.28
C ALA A 48 -2.62 -8.35 -15.78
N SER A 49 -3.51 -7.87 -16.65
CA SER A 49 -4.91 -7.58 -16.29
C SER A 49 -5.68 -8.83 -15.91
N MET A 50 -5.55 -9.91 -16.68
CA MET A 50 -6.25 -11.18 -16.44
C MET A 50 -5.81 -11.83 -15.12
N SER A 51 -4.51 -11.79 -14.82
CA SER A 51 -3.98 -12.29 -13.55
C SER A 51 -4.46 -11.47 -12.35
N HIS A 52 -4.60 -10.15 -12.52
CA HIS A 52 -5.10 -9.25 -11.48
C HIS A 52 -6.58 -9.50 -11.18
N ASP A 53 -7.40 -9.68 -12.20
CA ASP A 53 -8.82 -10.03 -12.06
C ASP A 53 -8.99 -11.36 -11.34
N HIS A 54 -8.19 -12.36 -11.72
CA HIS A 54 -8.19 -13.64 -11.04
C HIS A 54 -7.83 -13.46 -9.57
N PHE A 55 -6.78 -12.70 -9.23
CA PHE A 55 -6.42 -12.43 -7.85
C PHE A 55 -7.56 -11.75 -7.07
N LEU A 56 -8.09 -10.63 -7.58
CA LEU A 56 -9.19 -9.89 -6.95
C LEU A 56 -10.44 -10.75 -6.77
N SER A 57 -10.67 -11.70 -7.69
CA SER A 57 -11.84 -12.55 -7.67
C SER A 57 -11.85 -13.58 -6.53
N HIS A 58 -10.69 -13.90 -5.95
CA HIS A 58 -10.61 -14.91 -4.90
C HIS A 58 -11.26 -14.43 -3.60
N PRO A 59 -12.10 -15.23 -2.94
CA PRO A 59 -12.72 -14.86 -1.66
C PRO A 59 -11.68 -14.66 -0.53
N ALA A 60 -10.42 -15.03 -0.75
CA ALA A 60 -9.32 -14.76 0.16
C ALA A 60 -8.96 -13.26 0.20
N THR A 61 -9.13 -12.49 -0.88
CA THR A 61 -8.69 -11.08 -0.94
C THR A 61 -9.48 -10.19 0.03
N ARG A 62 -10.80 -10.35 0.13
CA ARG A 62 -11.59 -9.61 1.14
C ARG A 62 -11.17 -9.93 2.58
N ILE A 63 -10.77 -11.18 2.83
CA ILE A 63 -10.33 -11.63 4.17
C ILE A 63 -8.96 -11.05 4.48
N THR A 64 -8.03 -11.09 3.52
CA THR A 64 -6.70 -10.51 3.70
C THR A 64 -6.77 -9.02 3.91
N VAL A 65 -7.57 -8.28 3.13
CA VAL A 65 -7.74 -6.82 3.32
C VAL A 65 -8.44 -6.51 4.64
N GLY A 66 -9.48 -7.26 5.02
CA GLY A 66 -10.12 -7.09 6.34
C GLY A 66 -9.13 -7.33 7.50
N SER A 67 -8.29 -8.35 7.37
CA SER A 67 -7.26 -8.71 8.36
C SER A 67 -6.15 -7.65 8.45
N THR A 68 -5.67 -7.13 7.32
CA THR A 68 -4.63 -6.07 7.33
C THR A 68 -5.18 -4.79 7.96
N VAL A 69 -6.40 -4.38 7.61
CA VAL A 69 -7.07 -3.23 8.25
C VAL A 69 -7.18 -3.44 9.77
N ALA A 70 -7.70 -4.59 10.21
CA ALA A 70 -7.84 -4.88 11.64
C ALA A 70 -6.48 -4.88 12.38
N THR A 71 -5.44 -5.45 11.77
CA THR A 71 -4.10 -5.52 12.35
C THR A 71 -3.48 -4.13 12.48
N VAL A 72 -3.59 -3.30 11.43
CA VAL A 72 -3.04 -1.94 11.42
C VAL A 72 -3.70 -1.06 12.49
N PHE A 73 -5.04 -1.02 12.52
CA PHE A 73 -5.76 -0.23 13.52
C PHE A 73 -5.61 -0.79 14.94
N GLY A 74 -5.53 -2.12 15.08
CA GLY A 74 -5.27 -2.76 16.37
C GLY A 74 -3.89 -2.44 16.91
N ALA A 75 -2.85 -2.54 16.07
CA ALA A 75 -1.49 -2.15 16.44
C ALA A 75 -1.44 -0.66 16.81
N MET A 76 -2.05 0.20 16.00
CA MET A 76 -2.14 1.64 16.30
C MET A 76 -2.83 1.87 17.65
N GLY A 77 -3.98 1.23 17.91
CA GLY A 77 -4.71 1.36 19.18
C GLY A 77 -3.90 0.88 20.39
N ILE A 78 -3.05 -0.14 20.22
CA ILE A 78 -2.15 -0.62 21.29
C ILE A 78 -1.03 0.40 21.52
N PHE A 79 -0.26 0.74 20.49
CA PHE A 79 0.93 1.59 20.63
C PHE A 79 0.59 3.06 20.94
N THR A 80 -0.45 3.60 20.33
CA THR A 80 -0.83 5.02 20.50
C THR A 80 -1.98 5.22 21.49
N GLY A 81 -2.72 4.16 21.83
CA GLY A 81 -3.80 4.23 22.83
C GLY A 81 -3.37 3.73 24.21
N ILE A 82 -2.94 2.46 24.30
CA ILE A 82 -2.67 1.80 25.58
C ILE A 82 -1.41 2.36 26.28
N LEU A 83 -0.33 2.64 25.53
CA LEU A 83 0.89 3.19 26.12
C LEU A 83 0.67 4.56 26.79
N PRO A 84 0.04 5.56 26.14
CA PRO A 84 -0.29 6.83 26.78
C PRO A 84 -1.28 6.69 27.93
N LEU A 85 -2.23 5.75 27.86
CA LEU A 85 -3.12 5.42 28.97
C LEU A 85 -2.33 5.00 30.22
N LEU A 86 -1.42 4.04 30.07
CA LEU A 86 -0.58 3.56 31.18
C LEU A 86 0.36 4.65 31.70
N GLY A 87 0.98 5.41 30.79
CA GLY A 87 1.83 6.54 31.16
C GLY A 87 1.05 7.63 31.91
N GLY A 88 -0.15 7.96 31.45
CA GLY A 88 -1.00 8.96 32.08
C GLY A 88 -1.45 8.56 33.48
N LEU A 89 -1.76 7.28 33.71
CA LEU A 89 -2.04 6.75 35.05
C LEU A 89 -0.82 6.91 35.98
N PHE A 90 0.38 6.56 35.49
CA PHE A 90 1.62 6.71 36.24
C PHE A 90 1.93 8.18 36.60
N PHE A 91 1.82 9.10 35.64
CA PHE A 91 2.06 10.53 35.89
C PHE A 91 1.02 11.17 36.82
N SER A 92 -0.19 10.61 36.86
CA SER A 92 -1.23 11.06 37.78
C SER A 92 -0.86 10.77 39.25
N GLU A 93 -0.17 9.66 39.51
CA GLU A 93 0.33 9.33 40.86
C GLU A 93 1.51 10.21 41.29
N LEU A 94 2.33 10.68 40.35
CA LEU A 94 3.48 11.55 40.61
C LEU A 94 3.11 13.02 40.88
N GLY A 95 1.82 13.35 40.98
CA GLY A 95 1.33 14.71 41.22
C GLY A 95 1.31 15.60 39.97
N LEU A 96 1.60 15.05 38.79
CA LEU A 96 1.53 15.74 37.49
C LEU A 96 0.15 15.56 36.83
N GLY A 97 -0.92 15.82 37.60
CA GLY A 97 -2.30 15.48 37.22
C GLY A 97 -2.78 16.09 35.90
N SER A 98 -2.30 17.29 35.53
CA SER A 98 -2.64 17.90 34.24
C SER A 98 -2.05 17.13 33.04
N LEU A 99 -0.80 16.70 33.15
CA LEU A 99 -0.12 15.91 32.12
C LEU A 99 -0.71 14.49 32.06
N GLY A 100 -0.95 13.88 33.23
CA GLY A 100 -1.55 12.56 33.36
C GLY A 100 -2.95 12.48 32.74
N GLY A 101 -3.81 13.45 33.06
CA GLY A 101 -5.16 13.54 32.50
C GLY A 101 -5.17 13.72 30.97
N PHE A 102 -4.28 14.56 30.44
CA PHE A 102 -4.13 14.74 28.99
C PHE A 102 -3.74 13.44 28.27
N LEU A 103 -2.77 12.70 28.83
CA LEU A 103 -2.32 11.41 28.28
C LEU A 103 -3.41 10.34 28.34
N ILE A 104 -4.20 10.31 29.42
CA ILE A 104 -5.34 9.38 29.56
C ILE A 104 -6.41 9.67 28.50
N LEU A 105 -6.81 10.93 28.34
CA LEU A 105 -7.81 11.32 27.34
C LEU A 105 -7.35 11.00 25.92
N THR A 106 -6.10 11.35 25.61
CA THR A 106 -5.49 11.07 24.30
C THR A 106 -5.44 9.56 24.03
N GLY A 107 -5.01 8.78 25.02
CA GLY A 107 -4.93 7.33 24.89
C GLY A 107 -6.30 6.64 24.72
N LEU A 108 -7.34 7.09 25.45
CA LEU A 108 -8.71 6.59 25.26
C LEU A 108 -9.23 6.89 23.85
N PHE A 109 -8.94 8.08 23.33
CA PHE A 109 -9.36 8.47 21.99
C PHE A 109 -8.74 7.56 20.91
N PHE A 110 -7.42 7.33 20.96
CA PHE A 110 -6.75 6.44 20.00
C PHE A 110 -7.14 4.97 20.18
N PHE A 111 -7.40 4.53 21.41
CA PHE A 111 -7.91 3.19 21.68
C PHE A 111 -9.30 2.98 21.07
N ALA A 112 -10.19 3.97 21.16
CA ALA A 112 -11.51 3.93 20.53
C ALA A 112 -11.41 3.88 19.00
N ILE A 113 -10.52 4.67 18.39
CA ILE A 113 -10.26 4.62 16.95
C ILE A 113 -9.73 3.25 16.54
N GLY A 114 -8.77 2.69 17.29
CA GLY A 114 -8.23 1.36 17.03
C GLY A 114 -9.30 0.26 17.11
N GLY A 115 -10.16 0.31 18.12
CA GLY A 115 -11.29 -0.62 18.27
C GLY A 115 -12.31 -0.49 17.14
N PHE A 116 -12.62 0.73 16.71
CA PHE A 116 -13.48 0.97 15.55
C PHE A 116 -12.87 0.41 14.26
N GLY A 117 -11.57 0.61 14.05
CA GLY A 117 -10.85 0.06 12.90
C GLY A 117 -10.84 -1.48 12.87
N ILE A 118 -10.68 -2.14 14.02
CA ILE A 118 -10.82 -3.61 14.12
C ILE A 118 -12.24 -4.03 13.75
N PHE A 119 -13.27 -3.36 14.28
CA PHE A 119 -14.65 -3.67 13.97
C PHE A 119 -14.95 -3.55 12.47
N VAL A 120 -14.50 -2.46 11.85
CA VAL A 120 -14.65 -2.23 10.40
C VAL A 120 -13.88 -3.29 9.61
N GLY A 121 -12.64 -3.63 9.99
CA GLY A 121 -11.85 -4.69 9.36
C GLY A 121 -12.55 -6.05 9.37
N VAL A 122 -13.18 -6.43 10.50
CA VAL A 122 -13.99 -7.65 10.59
C VAL A 122 -15.22 -7.57 9.68
N LYS A 123 -15.87 -6.41 9.57
CA LYS A 123 -17.02 -6.24 8.65
C LYS A 123 -16.64 -6.29 7.18
N ILE A 124 -15.41 -5.87 6.82
CA ILE A 124 -14.85 -6.06 5.47
C ILE A 124 -14.68 -7.55 5.19
N ALA A 125 -14.14 -8.33 6.14
CA ALA A 125 -14.00 -9.78 5.97
C ALA A 125 -15.36 -10.50 5.82
N GLN A 126 -16.43 -9.93 6.36
CA GLN A 126 -17.81 -10.40 6.17
C GLN A 126 -18.42 -10.04 4.81
N GLY A 127 -17.72 -9.26 3.97
CA GLY A 127 -18.21 -8.85 2.66
C GLY A 127 -19.21 -7.69 2.70
N LYS A 128 -19.20 -6.84 3.74
CA LYS A 128 -20.10 -5.66 3.78
C LYS A 128 -19.49 -4.47 3.05
N LEU A 129 -20.12 -3.98 1.98
CA LEU A 129 -19.59 -2.87 1.18
C LEU A 129 -19.46 -1.58 2.00
N TRP A 130 -20.42 -1.29 2.89
CA TRP A 130 -20.37 -0.11 3.75
C TRP A 130 -19.11 -0.03 4.62
N ALA A 131 -18.59 -1.18 5.07
CA ALA A 131 -17.38 -1.23 5.87
C ALA A 131 -16.12 -0.92 5.03
N LEU A 132 -16.12 -1.32 3.76
CA LEU A 132 -15.05 -0.99 2.81
C LEU A 132 -15.00 0.52 2.58
N VAL A 133 -16.17 1.13 2.33
CA VAL A 133 -16.30 2.59 2.12
C VAL A 133 -15.86 3.37 3.36
N THR A 134 -16.31 2.98 4.56
CA THR A 134 -15.92 3.69 5.78
C THR A 134 -14.42 3.58 6.04
N SER A 135 -13.81 2.42 5.79
CA SER A 135 -12.36 2.24 5.95
C SER A 135 -11.56 3.07 4.94
N PHE A 136 -12.02 3.15 3.69
CA PHE A 136 -11.41 4.01 2.67
C PHE A 136 -11.45 5.48 3.08
N VAL A 137 -12.62 5.98 3.47
CA VAL A 137 -12.80 7.36 3.92
C VAL A 137 -11.94 7.65 5.15
N LEU A 138 -11.93 6.74 6.14
CA LEU A 138 -11.11 6.89 7.35
C LEU A 138 -9.62 6.96 7.00
N SER A 139 -9.13 6.11 6.11
CA SER A 139 -7.72 6.09 5.70
C SER A 139 -7.31 7.38 4.99
N VAL A 140 -8.17 7.88 4.08
CA VAL A 140 -7.94 9.16 3.39
C VAL A 140 -7.95 10.32 4.38
N LEU A 141 -8.92 10.36 5.29
CA LEU A 141 -9.00 11.41 6.33
C LEU A 141 -7.76 11.41 7.23
N LEU A 142 -7.31 10.24 7.69
CA LEU A 142 -6.11 10.14 8.53
C LEU A 142 -4.84 10.57 7.77
N THR A 143 -4.77 10.28 6.47
CA THR A 143 -3.67 10.76 5.61
C THR A 143 -3.70 12.29 5.50
N LEU A 144 -4.88 12.88 5.27
CA LEU A 144 -5.02 14.34 5.21
C LEU A 144 -4.68 15.00 6.55
N ILE A 145 -5.12 14.43 7.68
CA ILE A 145 -4.80 14.94 9.02
C ILE A 145 -3.28 14.93 9.25
N GLN A 146 -2.55 13.91 8.77
CA GLN A 146 -1.08 13.89 8.87
C GLN A 146 -0.42 14.96 8.02
N ILE A 147 -0.87 15.15 6.77
CA ILE A 147 -0.34 16.20 5.90
C ILE A 147 -0.59 17.57 6.52
N VAL A 148 -1.82 17.82 7.00
CA VAL A 148 -2.21 19.07 7.65
C VAL A 148 -1.41 19.27 8.94
N GLY A 149 -1.30 18.24 9.79
CA GLY A 149 -0.54 18.31 11.03
C GLY A 149 0.94 18.59 10.81
N TRP A 150 1.51 18.07 9.73
CA TRP A 150 2.87 18.40 9.32
C TRP A 150 2.97 19.84 8.75
N LEU A 151 2.03 20.27 7.91
CA LEU A 151 2.00 21.64 7.36
C LEU A 151 1.88 22.72 8.45
N PHE A 152 1.20 22.41 9.55
CA PHE A 152 1.05 23.30 10.71
C PHE A 152 2.03 22.98 11.85
N SER A 153 2.99 22.07 11.63
CA SER A 153 4.02 21.83 12.64
C SER A 153 4.93 23.05 12.72
N GLU A 154 5.10 23.58 13.93
CA GLU A 154 6.02 24.67 14.20
C GLU A 154 7.46 24.14 14.12
N ASP A 155 8.36 24.97 13.61
CA ASP A 155 9.79 24.66 13.59
C ASP A 155 10.30 24.54 15.04
N GLY A 156 11.02 23.46 15.32
CA GLY A 156 11.62 23.21 16.63
C GLY A 156 12.96 23.93 16.75
N CYS A 157 13.33 24.30 17.98
CA CYS A 157 14.69 24.79 18.24
C CYS A 157 15.64 23.60 18.46
N ALA A 158 16.70 23.48 17.66
CA ALA A 158 17.74 22.47 17.78
C ALA A 158 18.77 22.85 18.85
N GLU A 159 19.15 24.13 18.90
CA GLU A 159 20.13 24.64 19.86
C GLU A 159 19.68 25.98 20.44
N TYR A 160 19.65 26.05 21.77
CA TYR A 160 19.43 27.27 22.52
C TYR A 160 20.78 27.87 22.92
N ASP A 161 20.93 29.18 22.75
CA ASP A 161 22.06 29.89 23.35
C ASP A 161 21.92 29.85 24.88
N PHE A 162 22.95 29.34 25.54
CA PHE A 162 23.02 29.22 26.99
C PHE A 162 22.87 30.57 27.72
N TRP A 163 23.30 31.67 27.11
CA TRP A 163 23.33 32.99 27.75
C TRP A 163 22.08 33.83 27.50
N THR A 164 21.53 33.79 26.29
CA THR A 164 20.37 34.59 25.90
C THR A 164 19.06 33.83 25.98
N GLY A 165 19.11 32.48 25.97
CA GLY A 165 17.92 31.64 25.85
C GLY A 165 17.23 31.75 24.49
N GLU A 166 17.85 32.43 23.52
CA GLU A 166 17.35 32.56 22.16
C GLU A 166 17.70 31.32 21.34
N CYS A 167 16.90 31.05 20.32
CA CYS A 167 17.13 29.93 19.43
C CYS A 167 18.20 30.28 18.39
N VAL A 168 19.27 29.49 18.32
CA VAL A 168 20.40 29.70 17.40
C VAL A 168 20.24 28.87 16.13
N GLU A 169 19.79 27.63 16.27
CA GLU A 169 19.51 26.74 15.15
C GLU A 169 18.08 26.20 15.22
N THR A 170 17.34 26.35 14.13
CA THR A 170 15.99 25.81 13.95
C THR A 170 16.02 24.56 13.08
N TYR A 171 15.19 23.57 13.39
CA TYR A 171 14.96 22.41 12.53
C TYR A 171 13.47 22.26 12.21
N SER A 172 13.18 21.89 10.97
CA SER A 172 11.82 21.57 10.54
C SER A 172 11.42 20.20 11.08
N ALA A 173 10.18 20.06 11.54
CA ALA A 173 9.66 18.76 11.96
C ALA A 173 9.72 17.75 10.79
N PRO A 174 10.24 16.53 11.03
CA PRO A 174 10.35 15.54 9.97
C PRO A 174 8.96 15.13 9.48
N PHE A 175 8.82 14.95 8.16
CA PHE A 175 7.59 14.44 7.59
C PHE A 175 7.30 13.04 8.15
N PRO A 176 6.05 12.72 8.55
CA PRO A 176 5.68 11.42 9.09
C PRO A 176 5.61 10.35 7.98
N ILE A 177 6.74 10.02 7.36
CA ILE A 177 6.86 9.14 6.19
C ILE A 177 6.18 7.78 6.44
N LEU A 178 6.44 7.16 7.59
CA LEU A 178 5.92 5.83 7.89
C LEU A 178 4.39 5.83 8.01
N GLY A 179 3.83 6.81 8.72
CA GLY A 179 2.37 6.95 8.84
C GLY A 179 1.73 7.21 7.48
N PHE A 180 2.30 8.15 6.72
CA PHE A 180 1.80 8.51 5.40
C PHE A 180 1.79 7.31 4.45
N LEU A 181 2.92 6.60 4.31
CA LEU A 181 3.00 5.41 3.47
C LEU A 181 2.02 4.33 3.92
N LEU A 182 1.86 4.13 5.22
CA LEU A 182 0.94 3.13 5.76
C LEU A 182 -0.52 3.46 5.39
N PHE A 183 -0.98 4.69 5.57
CA PHE A 183 -2.38 5.03 5.26
C PHE A 183 -2.65 5.18 3.76
N VAL A 184 -1.66 5.63 2.97
CA VAL A 184 -1.78 5.70 1.50
C VAL A 184 -1.83 4.30 0.89
N THR A 185 -0.99 3.38 1.33
CA THR A 185 -1.03 1.98 0.85
C THR A 185 -2.31 1.27 1.27
N LEU A 186 -2.80 1.52 2.50
CA LEU A 186 -4.08 1.03 2.96
C LEU A 186 -5.23 1.59 2.11
N ALA A 187 -5.27 2.91 1.89
CA ALA A 187 -6.27 3.55 1.04
C ALA A 187 -6.21 3.05 -0.41
N GLY A 188 -5.01 2.84 -0.95
CA GLY A 188 -4.81 2.28 -2.29
C GLY A 188 -5.36 0.86 -2.41
N SER A 189 -5.01 -0.02 -1.47
CA SER A 189 -5.49 -1.43 -1.48
C SER A 189 -7.01 -1.55 -1.26
N ILE A 190 -7.62 -0.67 -0.47
CA ILE A 190 -9.08 -0.63 -0.30
C ILE A 190 -9.72 -0.01 -1.56
N GLY A 191 -9.09 1.02 -2.12
CA GLY A 191 -9.55 1.70 -3.33
C GLY A 191 -9.59 0.77 -4.54
N THR A 192 -8.60 -0.10 -4.72
CA THR A 192 -8.63 -1.11 -5.79
C THR A 192 -9.83 -2.04 -5.64
N LEU A 193 -10.17 -2.49 -4.43
CA LEU A 193 -11.38 -3.29 -4.22
C LEU A 193 -12.68 -2.51 -4.45
N LEU A 194 -12.70 -1.22 -4.15
CA LEU A 194 -13.89 -0.38 -4.26
C LEU A 194 -14.21 0.00 -5.71
N PHE A 195 -13.18 0.37 -6.48
CA PHE A 195 -13.33 0.91 -7.84
C PHE A 195 -13.17 -0.15 -8.93
N HIS A 196 -12.51 -1.28 -8.65
CA HIS A 196 -12.38 -2.36 -9.62
C HIS A 196 -13.64 -3.26 -9.62
N PRO A 197 -14.27 -3.55 -10.78
CA PRO A 197 -15.48 -4.37 -10.84
C PRO A 197 -15.27 -5.78 -10.26
N ALA A 198 -14.10 -6.38 -10.50
CA ALA A 198 -13.71 -7.67 -9.93
C ALA A 198 -13.52 -7.65 -8.39
N GLY A 199 -13.25 -6.51 -7.78
CA GLY A 199 -13.20 -6.41 -6.32
C GLY A 199 -14.60 -6.22 -5.72
N ARG A 200 -15.38 -5.33 -6.35
CA ARG A 200 -16.68 -4.88 -5.82
C ARG A 200 -17.73 -5.99 -5.74
N TYR A 201 -17.71 -6.97 -6.64
CA TYR A 201 -18.72 -8.04 -6.64
C TYR A 201 -18.65 -8.93 -5.39
N GLN A 202 -17.53 -8.91 -4.66
CA GLN A 202 -17.35 -9.72 -3.44
C GLN A 202 -18.08 -9.16 -2.22
N PHE A 203 -18.66 -7.97 -2.36
CA PHE A 203 -19.29 -7.21 -1.30
C PHE A 203 -20.77 -6.96 -1.60
N ASP A 204 -21.61 -7.19 -0.58
CA ASP A 204 -23.05 -6.89 -0.57
C ASP A 204 -23.33 -5.45 -0.10
#